data_AF-A0A397YEB2-F1
#
_entry.id   AF-A0A397YEB2-F1
#
_cell.length_a   1.000
_cell.length_b   1.000
_cell.length_c   1.000
_cell.angle_alpha   90.00
_cell.angle_beta   90.00
_cell.angle_gamma   90.00
#
_symmetry.space_group_name_H-M   'P 1'
#
loop_
_entity.id
_entity.type
_entity.pdbx_description
1 polymer ?
#
loop_
_entity_poly.entity_id
_entity_poly.type
_entity_poly.pdbx_seq_one_letter_code
_entity_poly.pdbx_strand_id
1 'polypeptide(L)'
;MRSKRCRAPQEKITLKVTNLEDEGKDVYEIGVHVHLERLMLDYCQRRNLDYTTLSFIFNGTFIRPLQTPAQLMMENDDIIDTVMD
;
A
#
# COMPACT_ATOMS: atom_id res chain seq x y z
N MET A 1 17.53 -3.97 -31.25
CA MET A 1 17.47 -2.65 -30.59
C MET A 1 16.75 -2.82 -29.26
N ARG A 2 17.46 -2.81 -28.11
CA ARG A 2 16.80 -2.81 -26.80
C ARG A 2 16.45 -1.37 -26.49
N SER A 3 15.17 -0.99 -26.67
CA SER A 3 14.66 0.31 -26.26
C SER A 3 14.98 0.52 -24.78
N LYS A 4 16.01 1.34 -24.52
CA LYS A 4 16.23 1.90 -23.20
C LYS A 4 15.05 2.82 -22.96
N ARG A 5 14.00 2.31 -22.30
CA ARG A 5 12.96 3.17 -21.74
C ARG A 5 13.69 4.11 -20.78
N CYS A 6 13.82 5.38 -21.17
CA CYS A 6 14.08 6.47 -20.24
C CYS A 6 12.88 6.48 -19.28
N ARG A 7 12.96 5.74 -18.18
CA ARG A 7 11.95 5.80 -17.14
C ARG A 7 12.19 7.14 -16.46
N ALA A 8 11.28 8.10 -16.66
CA ALA A 8 11.23 9.28 -15.81
C ALA A 8 11.31 8.82 -14.34
N PRO A 9 11.92 9.59 -13.43
CA PRO A 9 11.88 9.28 -12.02
C PRO A 9 10.44 9.00 -11.65
N GLN A 10 10.11 7.75 -11.33
CA GLN A 10 8.79 7.43 -10.85
C GLN A 10 8.74 8.03 -9.46
N GLU A 11 7.89 9.04 -9.28
CA GLU A 11 7.63 9.61 -7.97
C GLU A 11 7.13 8.49 -7.07
N LYS A 12 7.77 8.36 -5.92
CA LYS A 12 7.50 7.34 -4.93
C LYS A 12 7.25 8.00 -3.59
N ILE A 13 6.43 7.35 -2.80
CA ILE A 13 6.17 7.72 -1.43
C ILE A 13 6.41 6.53 -0.51
N THR A 14 6.67 6.84 0.75
CA THR A 14 6.79 5.87 1.84
C THR A 14 5.46 5.79 2.58
N LEU A 15 4.89 4.60 2.71
CA LEU A 15 3.65 4.33 3.45
C LEU A 15 3.92 3.35 4.59
N LYS A 16 3.19 3.51 5.69
CA LYS A 16 3.23 2.61 6.85
C LYS A 16 1.94 1.82 6.90
N VAL A 17 2.03 0.52 7.02
CA VAL A 17 0.87 -0.36 7.23
C VAL A 17 0.90 -0.84 8.66
N THR A 18 -0.19 -0.63 9.39
CA THR A 18 -0.36 -1.00 10.79
C THR A 18 -1.55 -1.92 10.96
N ASN A 19 -1.45 -2.86 11.90
CA ASN A 19 -2.62 -3.62 12.34
C ASN A 19 -3.27 -2.90 13.52
N LEU A 20 -4.60 -2.84 13.57
CA LEU A 20 -5.29 -2.32 14.75
C LEU A 20 -5.20 -3.25 15.96
N GLU A 21 -5.05 -4.56 15.74
CA GLU A 21 -4.98 -5.55 16.82
C GLU A 21 -3.58 -5.74 17.38
N ASP A 22 -2.54 -5.47 16.57
CA ASP A 22 -1.13 -5.67 16.93
C ASP A 22 -0.31 -4.40 16.71
N GLU A 23 0.73 -4.20 17.51
CA GLU A 23 1.69 -3.09 17.32
C GLU A 23 2.63 -3.25 16.10
N GLY A 24 2.36 -4.23 15.23
CA GLY A 24 3.14 -4.50 14.04
C GLY A 24 3.04 -3.36 13.01
N LYS A 25 4.20 -2.77 12.67
CA LYS A 25 4.31 -1.74 11.62
C LYS A 25 5.20 -2.24 10.48
N ASP A 26 4.71 -2.19 9.26
CA ASP A 26 5.47 -2.45 8.05
C ASP A 26 5.61 -1.17 7.22
N VAL A 27 6.81 -0.92 6.71
CA VAL A 27 7.11 0.27 5.90
C VAL A 27 7.30 -0.15 4.46
N TYR A 28 6.63 0.56 3.55
CA TYR A 28 6.64 0.29 2.11
C TYR A 28 7.03 1.54 1.33
N GLU A 29 7.85 1.38 0.30
CA GLU A 29 8.09 2.42 -0.70
C GLU A 29 7.38 2.02 -2.00
N ILE A 30 6.41 2.83 -2.44
CA ILE A 30 5.59 2.55 -3.64
C ILE A 30 5.51 3.77 -4.55
N GLY A 31 5.41 3.53 -5.86
CA GLY A 31 5.17 4.61 -6.82
C GLY A 31 3.77 5.20 -6.69
N VAL A 32 3.62 6.52 -6.79
CA VAL A 32 2.34 7.24 -6.59
C VAL A 32 1.23 6.84 -7.59
N HIS A 33 1.61 6.23 -8.72
CA HIS A 33 0.68 5.76 -9.76
C HIS A 33 0.57 4.23 -9.84
N VAL A 34 1.15 3.50 -8.89
CA VAL A 34 1.04 2.04 -8.83
C VAL A 34 -0.20 1.66 -8.01
N HIS A 35 -0.90 0.60 -8.42
CA HIS A 35 -2.02 0.05 -7.67
C HIS A 35 -1.59 -0.45 -6.29
N LEU A 36 -2.38 -0.15 -5.26
CA LEU A 36 -2.11 -0.54 -3.88
C LEU A 36 -2.26 -2.04 -3.65
N GLU A 37 -2.93 -2.78 -4.53
CA GLU A 37 -3.05 -4.25 -4.50
C GLU A 37 -1.72 -4.96 -4.22
N ARG A 38 -0.64 -4.53 -4.88
CA ARG A 38 0.67 -5.16 -4.70
C ARG A 38 1.21 -5.02 -3.28
N LEU A 39 1.00 -3.85 -2.65
CA LEU A 39 1.38 -3.61 -1.26
C LEU A 39 0.51 -4.44 -0.32
N MET A 40 -0.79 -4.52 -0.58
CA MET A 40 -1.73 -5.30 0.22
C MET A 40 -1.39 -6.80 0.22
N LEU A 41 -1.15 -7.36 -0.97
CA LEU A 41 -0.79 -8.78 -1.12
C LEU A 41 0.55 -9.10 -0.45
N ASP A 42 1.55 -8.23 -0.61
CA ASP A 42 2.86 -8.40 0.03
C ASP A 42 2.75 -8.32 1.57
N TYR A 43 1.91 -7.42 2.09
CA TYR A 43 1.62 -7.35 3.53
C TYR A 43 1.00 -8.64 4.07
N CYS A 44 -0.05 -9.14 3.41
CA CYS A 44 -0.71 -10.40 3.79
C CYS A 44 0.28 -11.56 3.75
N GLN A 45 1.11 -11.65 2.71
CA GLN A 45 2.12 -12.69 2.55
C GLN A 45 3.20 -12.65 3.66
N ARG A 46 3.70 -11.46 4.04
CA ARG A 46 4.73 -11.32 5.08
C ARG A 46 4.21 -11.64 6.48
N ARG A 47 2.95 -11.30 6.76
CA ARG A 47 2.29 -11.52 8.05
C ARG A 47 1.57 -12.87 8.13
N ASN A 48 1.58 -13.66 7.05
CA ASN A 48 0.85 -14.92 6.92
C ASN A 48 -0.65 -14.75 7.24
N LEU A 49 -1.24 -13.68 6.71
CA LEU A 49 -2.65 -13.33 6.82
C LEU A 49 -3.36 -13.61 5.50
N ASP A 50 -4.67 -13.84 5.56
CA ASP A 50 -5.50 -14.00 4.37
C ASP A 50 -5.95 -12.63 3.86
N TYR A 51 -5.77 -12.39 2.57
CA TYR A 51 -6.21 -11.15 1.92
C TYR A 51 -7.74 -10.99 1.97
N THR A 52 -8.48 -12.09 2.00
CA THR A 52 -9.96 -12.06 2.02
C THR A 52 -10.54 -11.71 3.38
N THR A 53 -9.77 -11.85 4.46
CA THR A 53 -10.19 -11.53 5.83
C THR A 53 -9.67 -10.17 6.29
N LEU A 54 -9.00 -9.41 5.41
CA LEU A 54 -8.37 -8.14 5.75
C LEU A 54 -8.94 -7.00 4.92
N SER A 55 -9.31 -5.95 5.65
CA SER A 55 -9.73 -4.67 5.11
C SER A 55 -8.67 -3.61 5.38
N PHE A 56 -8.22 -2.91 4.34
CA PHE A 56 -7.26 -1.81 4.42
C PHE A 56 -7.99 -0.48 4.45
N ILE A 57 -7.66 0.38 5.42
CA ILE A 57 -8.34 1.65 5.70
C ILE A 57 -7.33 2.79 5.66
N PHE A 58 -7.71 3.87 5.00
CA PHE A 58 -6.98 5.15 5.03
C PHE A 58 -7.96 6.28 5.26
N ASN A 59 -7.69 7.16 6.23
CA ASN A 59 -8.57 8.27 6.61
C ASN A 59 -10.03 7.83 6.83
N GLY A 60 -10.24 6.67 7.46
CA GLY A 60 -11.57 6.11 7.73
C GLY A 60 -12.32 5.56 6.52
N THR A 61 -11.67 5.46 5.35
CA THR A 61 -12.25 4.90 4.12
C THR A 61 -11.53 3.63 3.69
N PHE A 62 -12.28 2.63 3.25
CA PHE A 62 -11.71 1.40 2.69
C PHE A 62 -10.98 1.66 1.38
N ILE A 63 -9.75 1.18 1.31
CA ILE A 63 -8.91 1.23 0.13
C ILE A 63 -9.29 0.08 -0.79
N ARG A 64 -9.50 0.38 -2.07
CA ARG A 64 -9.70 -0.65 -3.11
C ARG A 64 -8.35 -1.05 -3.72
N PRO A 65 -8.17 -2.32 -4.14
CA PRO A 65 -6.90 -2.80 -4.70
C PRO A 65 -6.41 -2.00 -5.91
N LEU A 66 -7.33 -1.53 -6.76
CA LEU A 66 -7.02 -0.76 -7.97
C LEU A 66 -6.79 0.74 -7.72
N GLN A 67 -6.96 1.23 -6.49
CA GLN A 67 -6.64 2.63 -6.18
C GLN A 67 -5.12 2.83 -6.15
N THR A 68 -4.71 4.06 -6.44
CA THR A 68 -3.31 4.48 -6.34
C THR A 68 -3.13 5.49 -5.21
N PRO A 69 -1.90 5.63 -4.66
CA PRO A 69 -1.64 6.65 -3.65
C PRO A 69 -2.00 8.07 -4.10
N ALA A 70 -1.73 8.42 -5.36
CA ALA A 70 -2.10 9.73 -5.91
C ALA A 70 -3.62 9.98 -5.91
N GLN A 71 -4.45 8.95 -6.15
CA GLN A 71 -5.90 9.09 -6.12
C GLN A 71 -6.44 9.31 -4.70
N LEU A 72 -5.76 8.74 -3.71
CA LEU A 72 -6.08 8.90 -2.30
C LEU A 72 -5.40 10.10 -1.66
N MET A 73 -4.62 10.87 -2.44
CA MET A 73 -3.81 12.01 -1.96
C MET A 73 -2.90 11.61 -0.79
N MET A 74 -2.32 10.41 -0.86
CA MET A 74 -1.38 9.93 0.16
C MET A 74 -0.03 10.63 0.03
N GLU A 75 0.57 10.93 1.17
CA GLU A 75 1.88 11.57 1.31
C GLU A 75 2.90 10.63 1.96
N ASN A 76 4.14 11.12 2.10
CA ASN A 76 5.18 10.39 2.81
C ASN A 76 4.80 10.18 4.28
N ASP A 77 5.08 8.98 4.78
CA ASP A 77 4.87 8.56 6.15
C ASP A 77 3.41 8.40 6.57
N ASP A 78 2.46 8.47 5.63
CA ASP A 78 1.05 8.16 5.85
C ASP A 78 0.84 6.72 6.33
N ILE A 79 -0.24 6.53 7.09
CA ILE A 79 -0.57 5.28 7.77
C ILE A 79 -1.82 4.66 7.15
N ILE A 80 -1.72 3.39 6.77
CA ILE A 80 -2.81 2.52 6.36
C ILE A 80 -3.08 1.55 7.50
N ASP A 81 -4.28 1.61 8.04
CA ASP A 81 -4.74 0.67 9.06
C ASP A 81 -5.29 -0.60 8.40
N THR A 82 -5.04 -1.74 9.03
CA THR A 82 -5.61 -3.02 8.65
C THR A 82 -6.54 -3.51 9.75
N VAL A 83 -7.70 -3.99 9.33
CA VAL A 83 -8.74 -4.53 10.20
C VAL A 83 -9.05 -5.94 9.71
N MET A 84 -9.01 -6.90 10.62
CA MET A 84 -9.53 -8.23 10.35
C MET A 84 -11.05 -8.20 10.50
N ASP A 85 -11.75 -8.69 9.48
CA ASP A 85 -13.21 -8.92 9.53
C ASP A 85 -13.56 -10.16 10.38
#